data_AF-A0A851UYK2-F1
#
_entry.id   AF-A0A851UYK2-F1
#
_cell.length_a   1.000
_cell.length_b   1.000
_cell.length_c   1.000
_cell.angle_alpha   90.00
_cell.angle_beta   90.00
_cell.angle_gamma   90.00
#
_symmetry.space_group_name_H-M   'P 1'
#
loop_
_entity.id
_entity.type
_entity.pdbx_description
1 polymer ?
#
loop_
_entity_poly.entity_id
_entity_poly.type
_entity_poly.pdbx_seq_one_letter_code
_entity_poly.pdbx_strand_id
1 'polypeptide(L)'
;NIICSIVFGERFEYTDRQFLRLLELFYQTFSLISSFSSQMFELFSGFLKYFPGAHRQISKNLQELLDYIGHSVEKHRATLDPSVPRDFIDIYLLRMEKEKSNQHTEFHHQNLMMSVLSLFFAGTETSSTTLRYGFLLMLKYPHVAEKVQKEIDQV
;
A
#
# COMPACT_ATOMS: atom_id res chain seq x y z
N ASN A 1 -6.95 -4.07 -4.55
CA ASN A 1 -8.03 -3.77 -5.52
C ASN A 1 -8.66 -2.40 -5.41
N ILE A 2 -9.22 -1.95 -4.28
CA ILE A 2 -9.76 -0.57 -4.18
C ILE A 2 -8.66 0.47 -4.41
N ILE A 3 -7.56 0.39 -3.63
CA ILE A 3 -6.41 1.29 -3.81
C ILE A 3 -5.78 1.13 -5.20
N CYS A 4 -5.69 -0.11 -5.72
CA CYS A 4 -5.19 -0.37 -7.07
C CYS A 4 -5.96 0.40 -8.14
N SER A 5 -7.31 0.41 -8.10
CA SER A 5 -8.06 1.10 -9.16
C SER A 5 -7.96 2.62 -9.04
N ILE A 6 -7.73 3.15 -7.84
CA ILE A 6 -7.51 4.58 -7.63
C ILE A 6 -6.11 4.98 -8.10
N VAL A 7 -5.11 4.13 -7.85
CA VAL A 7 -3.70 4.47 -8.05
C VAL A 7 -3.16 4.08 -9.41
N PHE A 8 -3.54 2.91 -9.93
CA PHE A 8 -3.07 2.34 -11.19
C PHE A 8 -4.16 2.26 -12.27
N GLY A 9 -5.37 2.76 -11.99
CA GLY A 9 -6.49 2.72 -12.93
C GLY A 9 -7.09 1.33 -13.19
N GLU A 10 -6.54 0.27 -12.58
CA GLU A 10 -6.96 -1.12 -12.83
C GLU A 10 -7.18 -1.93 -11.54
N ARG A 11 -7.91 -3.04 -11.69
CA ARG A 11 -8.09 -4.05 -10.65
C ARG A 11 -7.36 -5.31 -11.07
N PHE A 12 -6.74 -5.98 -10.11
CA PHE A 12 -6.05 -7.24 -10.35
C PHE A 12 -6.98 -8.43 -10.10
N GLU A 13 -6.84 -9.45 -10.93
CA GLU A 13 -7.44 -10.75 -10.69
C GLU A 13 -6.92 -11.34 -9.38
N TYR A 14 -7.78 -12.04 -8.64
CA TYR A 14 -7.38 -12.62 -7.34
C TYR A 14 -6.33 -13.72 -7.47
N THR A 15 -6.16 -14.28 -8.67
CA THR A 15 -5.14 -15.29 -9.00
C THR A 15 -3.87 -14.71 -9.61
N ASP A 16 -3.80 -13.38 -9.80
CA ASP A 16 -2.62 -12.73 -10.36
C ASP A 16 -1.42 -12.90 -9.41
N ARG A 17 -0.35 -13.52 -9.92
CA ARG A 17 0.83 -13.84 -9.10
C ARG A 17 1.61 -12.61 -8.65
N GLN A 18 1.67 -11.56 -9.47
CA GLN A 18 2.36 -10.34 -9.09
C GLN A 18 1.59 -9.62 -7.99
N PHE A 19 0.26 -9.57 -8.11
CA PHE A 19 -0.59 -8.97 -7.11
C PHE A 19 -0.57 -9.73 -5.78
N LEU A 20 -0.64 -11.07 -5.82
CA LEU A 20 -0.51 -11.89 -4.62
C LEU A 20 0.84 -11.69 -3.93
N ARG A 21 1.93 -11.59 -4.70
CA ARG A 21 3.26 -11.27 -4.17
C ARG A 21 3.28 -9.88 -3.50
N LEU A 22 2.66 -8.88 -4.13
CA LEU A 22 2.55 -7.54 -3.56
C LEU A 22 1.83 -7.56 -2.20
N LEU A 23 0.70 -8.28 -2.10
CA LEU A 23 -0.05 -8.43 -0.85
C LEU A 23 0.76 -9.16 0.23
N GLU A 24 1.50 -10.21 -0.15
CA GLU A 24 2.38 -10.92 0.76
C GLU A 24 3.46 -10.00 1.34
N LEU A 25 4.09 -9.17 0.50
CA LEU A 25 5.10 -8.21 0.93
C LEU A 25 4.53 -7.18 1.91
N PHE A 26 3.32 -6.67 1.69
CA PHE A 26 2.67 -5.75 2.63
C PHE A 26 2.43 -6.42 3.98
N TYR A 27 1.82 -7.61 3.97
CA TYR A 27 1.53 -8.35 5.20
C TYR A 27 2.81 -8.68 5.98
N GLN A 28 3.83 -9.23 5.31
CA GLN A 28 5.12 -9.55 5.94
C GLN A 28 5.77 -8.30 6.52
N THR A 29 5.76 -7.20 5.77
CA THR A 29 6.36 -5.94 6.23
C THR A 29 5.64 -5.40 7.46
N PHE A 30 4.31 -5.42 7.47
CA PHE A 30 3.52 -4.94 8.61
C PHE A 30 3.73 -5.81 9.86
N SER A 31 3.77 -7.14 9.67
CA SER A 31 4.07 -8.08 10.75
C SER A 31 5.48 -7.87 11.31
N LEU A 32 6.47 -7.60 10.46
CA LEU A 32 7.84 -7.33 10.88
C LEU A 32 7.95 -5.99 11.60
N ILE A 33 7.33 -4.92 11.09
CA ILE A 33 7.31 -3.59 11.72
C ILE A 33 6.68 -3.67 13.12
N SER A 34 5.64 -4.48 13.29
CA SER A 34 4.94 -4.67 14.57
C SER A 34 5.68 -5.59 15.56
N SER A 35 6.81 -6.18 15.16
CA SER A 35 7.54 -7.15 15.98
C SER A 35 8.39 -6.49 17.08
N PHE A 36 8.69 -7.26 18.13
CA PHE A 36 9.59 -6.82 19.21
C PHE A 36 10.96 -6.40 18.68
N SER A 37 11.52 -7.12 17.69
CA SER A 37 12.80 -6.76 17.08
C SER A 37 12.77 -5.38 16.41
N SER A 38 11.65 -4.98 15.84
CA SER A 38 11.48 -3.65 15.23
C SER A 38 11.30 -2.56 16.28
N GLN A 39 10.60 -2.83 17.37
CA GLN A 39 10.52 -1.90 18.53
C GLN A 39 11.92 -1.66 19.14
N MET A 40 12.73 -2.72 19.26
CA MET A 40 14.13 -2.59 19.67
C MET A 40 14.97 -1.81 18.65
N PHE A 41 14.72 -2.01 17.36
CA PHE A 41 15.38 -1.25 16.31
C PHE A 41 15.01 0.24 16.34
N GLU A 42 13.76 0.59 16.63
CA GLU A 42 13.33 1.98 16.79
C GLU A 42 14.12 2.71 17.88
N LEU A 43 14.32 2.06 19.03
CA LEU A 43 15.05 2.63 20.17
C LEU A 43 16.57 2.66 19.96
N PHE A 44 17.14 1.65 19.30
CA PHE A 44 18.59 1.43 19.24
C PHE A 44 19.14 1.34 17.80
N SER A 45 18.47 1.98 16.83
CA SER A 45 18.83 1.93 15.39
C SER A 45 20.27 2.35 15.12
N GLY A 46 20.80 3.32 15.88
CA GLY A 46 22.17 3.80 15.76
C GLY A 46 23.23 2.70 15.91
N PHE A 47 22.94 1.68 16.71
CA PHE A 47 23.79 0.51 16.93
C PHE A 47 23.31 -0.72 16.13
N LEU A 48 22.01 -1.01 16.16
CA LEU A 48 21.45 -2.24 15.59
C LEU A 48 21.50 -2.29 14.05
N LYS A 49 21.62 -1.15 13.36
CA LYS A 49 21.73 -1.09 11.89
C LYS A 49 22.93 -1.86 11.32
N TYR A 50 24.00 -2.04 12.10
CA TYR A 50 25.19 -2.74 11.64
C TYR A 50 25.05 -4.27 11.71
N PHE A 51 24.05 -4.78 12.43
CA PHE A 51 23.79 -6.21 12.62
C PHE A 51 22.70 -6.72 11.67
N PRO A 52 22.61 -8.04 11.43
CA PRO A 52 21.44 -8.62 10.75
C PRO A 52 20.19 -8.47 11.62
N GLY A 53 19.01 -8.39 11.00
CA GLY A 53 17.74 -8.32 11.73
C GLY A 53 16.54 -7.98 10.85
N ALA A 54 15.37 -7.88 11.47
CA ALA A 54 14.09 -7.59 10.82
C ALA A 54 14.14 -6.33 9.94
N HIS A 55 14.85 -5.29 10.38
CA HIS A 55 15.03 -4.05 9.62
C HIS A 55 15.61 -4.28 8.21
N ARG A 56 16.54 -5.23 8.03
CA ARG A 56 17.08 -5.55 6.69
C ARG A 56 16.06 -6.24 5.81
N GLN A 57 15.21 -7.10 6.38
CA GLN A 57 14.14 -7.75 5.64
C GLN A 57 13.05 -6.76 5.25
N ILE A 58 12.69 -5.84 6.16
CA ILE A 58 11.77 -4.73 5.87
C ILE A 58 12.32 -3.90 4.71
N SER A 59 13.59 -3.48 4.74
CA SER A 59 14.19 -2.72 3.64
C SER A 59 14.15 -3.46 2.30
N LYS A 60 14.40 -4.79 2.29
CA LYS A 60 14.29 -5.60 1.07
C LYS A 60 12.86 -5.65 0.54
N ASN A 61 11.88 -5.87 1.41
CA ASN A 61 10.48 -5.90 1.02
C ASN A 61 10.02 -4.56 0.46
N LEU A 62 10.40 -3.45 1.11
CA LEU A 62 10.09 -2.10 0.65
C LEU A 62 10.75 -1.81 -0.70
N GLN A 63 11.97 -2.27 -0.94
CA GLN A 63 12.62 -2.12 -2.24
C GLN A 63 11.84 -2.86 -3.34
N GLU A 64 11.44 -4.11 -3.11
CA GLU A 64 10.66 -4.88 -4.09
C GLU A 64 9.30 -4.22 -4.39
N LEU A 65 8.64 -3.66 -3.37
CA LEU A 65 7.41 -2.86 -3.53
C LEU A 65 7.66 -1.60 -4.36
N LEU A 66 8.74 -0.87 -4.09
CA LEU A 66 9.12 0.32 -4.84
C LEU A 66 9.46 -0.02 -6.29
N ASP A 67 10.17 -1.12 -6.56
CA ASP A 67 10.52 -1.55 -7.92
C ASP A 67 9.25 -1.84 -8.74
N TYR A 68 8.24 -2.45 -8.12
CA TYR A 68 6.92 -2.67 -8.74
C TYR A 68 6.20 -1.36 -9.05
N ILE A 69 6.13 -0.44 -8.07
CA ILE A 69 5.51 0.87 -8.24
C ILE A 69 6.22 1.65 -9.36
N GLY A 70 7.55 1.58 -9.41
CA GLY A 70 8.38 2.28 -10.42
C GLY A 70 8.10 1.78 -11.82
N HIS A 71 8.00 0.46 -12.01
CA HIS A 71 7.58 -0.12 -13.29
C HIS A 71 6.18 0.35 -13.70
N SER A 72 5.25 0.46 -12.75
CA SER A 72 3.92 0.99 -13.03
C SER A 72 3.98 2.46 -13.45
N VAL A 73 4.73 3.31 -12.72
CA VAL A 73 4.90 4.73 -13.04
C VAL A 73 5.47 4.93 -14.45
N GLU A 74 6.46 4.13 -14.86
CA GLU A 74 7.02 4.23 -16.21
C GLU A 74 6.04 3.79 -17.30
N LYS A 75 5.21 2.77 -17.05
CA LYS A 75 4.10 2.42 -17.96
C LYS A 75 3.08 3.56 -18.10
N HIS A 76 2.76 4.24 -17.00
CA HIS A 76 1.85 5.38 -17.02
C HIS A 76 2.45 6.53 -17.82
N ARG A 77 3.72 6.87 -17.58
CA ARG A 77 4.46 7.89 -18.32
C ARG A 77 4.49 7.62 -19.83
N ALA A 78 4.69 6.37 -20.24
CA ALA A 78 4.74 5.98 -21.65
C ALA A 78 3.39 6.12 -22.37
N THR A 79 2.28 6.13 -21.64
CA THR A 79 0.91 6.13 -22.17
C THR A 79 0.09 7.33 -21.68
N LEU A 80 0.75 8.35 -21.13
CA LEU A 80 0.10 9.49 -20.49
C LEU A 80 -0.60 10.38 -21.54
N ASP A 81 -1.91 10.55 -21.37
CA ASP A 81 -2.70 11.52 -22.12
C ASP A 81 -3.09 12.70 -21.19
N PRO A 82 -2.55 13.91 -21.40
CA PRO A 82 -2.88 15.08 -20.58
C PRO A 82 -4.36 15.47 -20.60
N SER A 83 -5.12 15.05 -21.61
CA SER A 83 -6.55 15.37 -21.74
C SER A 83 -7.46 14.42 -20.95
N VAL A 84 -6.98 13.21 -20.64
CA VAL A 84 -7.75 12.16 -19.97
C VAL A 84 -6.87 11.44 -18.94
N PRO A 85 -6.58 12.06 -17.77
CA PRO A 85 -5.85 11.39 -16.71
C PRO A 85 -6.65 10.20 -16.15
N ARG A 86 -6.03 9.03 -16.08
CA ARG A 86 -6.71 7.77 -15.72
C ARG A 86 -6.85 7.56 -14.21
N ASP A 87 -5.85 7.99 -13.45
CA ASP A 87 -5.67 7.62 -12.04
C ASP A 87 -4.74 8.59 -11.30
N PHE A 88 -4.45 8.29 -10.04
CA PHE A 88 -3.56 9.08 -9.20
C PHE A 88 -2.17 9.31 -9.82
N ILE A 89 -1.57 8.30 -10.47
CA ILE A 89 -0.23 8.42 -11.04
C ILE A 89 -0.25 9.41 -12.19
N ASP A 90 -1.20 9.29 -13.12
CA ASP A 90 -1.33 10.24 -14.24
C ASP A 90 -1.52 11.67 -13.73
N ILE A 91 -2.42 11.88 -12.77
CA ILE A 91 -2.67 13.20 -12.17
C ILE A 91 -1.38 13.77 -11.56
N TYR A 92 -0.62 12.94 -10.84
CA TYR A 92 0.64 13.35 -10.24
C TYR A 92 1.68 13.70 -11.31
N LEU A 93 1.83 12.88 -12.35
CA LEU A 93 2.76 13.12 -13.46
C LEU A 93 2.45 14.42 -14.20
N LEU A 94 1.17 14.72 -14.45
CA LEU A 94 0.75 15.99 -15.05
C LEU A 94 1.06 17.17 -14.13
N ARG A 95 0.91 17.00 -12.81
CA ARG A 95 1.30 18.02 -11.84
C ARG A 95 2.81 18.26 -11.82
N MET A 96 3.60 17.20 -11.88
CA MET A 96 5.07 17.30 -12.00
C MET A 96 5.48 18.10 -13.24
N GLU A 97 4.86 17.81 -14.39
CA GLU A 97 5.15 18.53 -15.64
C GLU A 97 4.78 20.02 -15.55
N LYS A 98 3.65 20.34 -14.91
CA LYS A 98 3.23 21.72 -14.68
C LYS A 98 4.17 22.49 -13.75
N GLU A 99 4.80 21.80 -12.79
CA GLU A 99 5.71 22.41 -11.80
C GLU A 99 7.19 22.31 -12.16
N LYS A 100 7.55 21.82 -13.35
CA LYS A 100 8.96 21.60 -13.74
C LYS A 100 9.88 22.81 -13.63
N SER A 101 9.34 24.03 -13.70
CA SER A 101 10.10 25.28 -13.56
C SER A 101 10.30 25.72 -12.10
N ASN A 102 9.61 25.11 -11.15
CA ASN A 102 9.72 25.40 -9.73
C ASN A 102 10.80 24.51 -9.09
N GLN A 103 11.95 25.08 -8.74
CA GLN A 103 13.05 24.35 -8.09
C GLN A 103 12.72 23.86 -6.67
N HIS A 104 11.66 24.37 -6.06
CA HIS A 104 11.19 24.00 -4.72
C HIS A 104 9.91 23.17 -4.76
N THR A 105 9.62 22.50 -5.87
CA THR A 105 8.44 21.63 -5.98
C THR A 105 8.62 20.35 -5.17
N GLU A 106 7.56 19.96 -4.45
CA GLU A 106 7.44 18.64 -3.80
C GLU A 106 6.90 17.57 -4.76
N PHE A 107 6.47 17.98 -5.96
CA PHE A 107 6.03 17.05 -7.01
C PHE A 107 7.25 16.54 -7.79
N HIS A 108 7.93 15.57 -7.20
CA HIS A 108 9.03 14.84 -7.83
C HIS A 108 8.85 13.32 -7.72
N HIS A 109 9.66 12.58 -8.49
CA HIS A 109 9.53 11.12 -8.64
C HIS A 109 9.58 10.37 -7.30
N GLN A 110 10.54 10.70 -6.42
CA GLN A 110 10.64 10.05 -5.12
C GLN A 110 9.37 10.23 -4.26
N ASN A 111 8.77 11.43 -4.23
CA ASN A 111 7.54 11.68 -3.47
C ASN A 111 6.32 10.98 -4.09
N LEU A 112 6.25 10.84 -5.42
CA LEU A 112 5.24 10.02 -6.09
C LEU A 112 5.33 8.56 -5.61
N MET A 113 6.53 7.98 -5.69
CA MET A 113 6.78 6.60 -5.30
C MET A 113 6.41 6.34 -3.84
N MET A 114 6.84 7.23 -2.93
CA MET A 114 6.53 7.13 -1.50
C MET A 114 5.05 7.36 -1.20
N SER A 115 4.38 8.25 -1.93
CA SER A 115 2.95 8.52 -1.79
C SER A 115 2.13 7.31 -2.21
N VAL A 116 2.44 6.70 -3.35
CA VAL A 116 1.80 5.45 -3.81
C VAL A 116 2.01 4.35 -2.77
N LEU A 117 3.26 4.12 -2.33
CA LEU A 117 3.57 3.13 -1.30
C LEU A 117 2.76 3.37 -0.01
N SER A 118 2.66 4.62 0.43
CA SER A 118 1.92 5.01 1.64
C SER A 118 0.42 4.75 1.50
N LEU A 119 -0.18 5.08 0.36
CA LEU A 119 -1.60 4.80 0.08
C LEU A 119 -1.89 3.30 0.13
N PHE A 120 -0.99 2.48 -0.42
CA PHE A 120 -1.13 1.02 -0.36
C PHE A 120 -0.99 0.48 1.06
N PHE A 121 0.03 0.90 1.82
CA PHE A 121 0.21 0.47 3.20
C PHE A 121 -0.99 0.83 4.07
N ALA A 122 -1.43 2.10 3.99
CA ALA A 122 -2.54 2.60 4.78
C ALA A 122 -3.86 1.93 4.42
N GLY A 123 -4.16 1.76 3.13
CA GLY A 123 -5.45 1.27 2.66
C GLY A 123 -5.61 -0.25 2.63
N THR A 124 -4.51 -1.01 2.55
CA THR A 124 -4.60 -2.48 2.38
C THR A 124 -4.64 -3.20 3.73
N GLU A 125 -3.61 -3.03 4.55
CA GLU A 125 -3.43 -3.87 5.73
C GLU A 125 -4.44 -3.52 6.84
N THR A 126 -4.70 -2.23 7.06
CA THR A 126 -5.63 -1.77 8.12
C THR A 126 -7.04 -2.30 7.90
N SER A 127 -7.61 -2.04 6.72
CA SER A 127 -8.98 -2.44 6.38
C SER A 127 -9.11 -3.96 6.30
N SER A 128 -8.10 -4.66 5.73
CA SER A 128 -8.08 -6.13 5.68
C SER A 128 -8.06 -6.73 7.08
N THR A 129 -7.17 -6.26 7.96
CA THR A 129 -7.07 -6.74 9.34
C THR A 129 -8.34 -6.44 10.14
N THR A 130 -8.92 -5.24 10.00
CA THR A 130 -10.21 -4.91 10.64
C THR A 130 -11.32 -5.86 10.20
N LEU A 131 -11.44 -6.15 8.90
CA LEU A 131 -12.44 -7.11 8.40
C LEU A 131 -12.20 -8.52 8.94
N ARG A 132 -10.94 -9.00 8.93
CA ARG A 132 -10.58 -10.31 9.51
C ARG A 132 -10.99 -10.41 10.97
N TYR A 133 -10.71 -9.38 11.77
CA TYR A 133 -11.14 -9.33 13.17
C TYR A 133 -12.66 -9.17 13.31
N GLY A 134 -13.31 -8.42 12.43
CA GLY A 134 -14.77 -8.28 12.40
C GLY A 134 -15.45 -9.64 12.24
N PHE A 135 -15.02 -10.45 11.26
CA PHE A 135 -15.54 -11.80 11.08
C PHE A 135 -15.18 -12.74 12.24
N LEU A 136 -13.96 -12.65 12.78
CA LEU A 136 -13.58 -13.41 13.97
C LEU A 136 -14.50 -13.09 15.18
N LEU A 137 -14.84 -11.82 15.37
CA LEU A 137 -15.77 -11.39 16.41
C LEU A 137 -17.20 -11.88 16.14
N MET A 138 -17.67 -11.85 14.89
CA MET A 138 -18.97 -12.41 14.51
C MET A 138 -19.07 -13.91 14.77
N LEU A 139 -17.99 -14.68 14.53
CA LEU A 139 -17.93 -16.10 14.89
C LEU A 139 -17.95 -16.32 16.40
N LYS A 140 -17.29 -15.45 17.17
CA LYS A 140 -17.28 -15.50 18.64
C LYS A 140 -18.64 -15.11 19.25
N TYR A 141 -19.35 -14.19 18.62
CA TYR A 141 -20.63 -13.63 19.08
C TYR A 141 -21.72 -13.82 18.01
N PRO A 142 -22.18 -15.06 17.74
CA PRO A 142 -23.10 -15.36 16.64
C PRO A 142 -24.44 -14.61 16.72
N HIS A 143 -24.94 -14.34 17.93
CA HIS A 143 -26.15 -13.54 18.15
C HIS A 143 -26.03 -12.10 17.63
N VAL A 144 -24.82 -11.51 17.62
CA VAL A 144 -24.57 -10.20 17.01
C VAL A 144 -24.66 -10.31 15.49
N ALA A 145 -24.05 -11.36 14.90
CA ALA A 145 -24.10 -11.59 13.46
C ALA A 145 -25.55 -11.85 12.97
N GLU A 146 -26.34 -12.63 13.71
CA GLU A 146 -27.78 -12.84 13.42
C GLU A 146 -28.57 -11.54 13.47
N LYS A 147 -28.27 -10.65 14.43
CA LYS A 147 -28.92 -9.35 14.53
C LYS A 147 -28.58 -8.46 13.34
N VAL A 148 -27.31 -8.42 12.93
CA VAL A 148 -26.87 -7.70 11.72
C VAL A 148 -27.57 -8.24 10.47
N GLN A 149 -27.67 -9.56 10.31
CA GLN A 149 -28.40 -10.17 9.19
C GLN A 149 -29.88 -9.77 9.18
N LYS A 150 -30.57 -9.86 10.33
CA LYS A 150 -31.97 -9.43 10.44
C LYS A 150 -32.18 -7.96 10.11
N GLU A 151 -31.23 -7.09 10.47
CA GLU A 151 -31.28 -5.67 10.11
C GLU A 151 -31.11 -5.49 8.60
N ILE A 152 -30.13 -6.16 7.97
CA ILE A 152 -29.93 -6.13 6.52
C ILE A 152 -31.17 -6.64 5.76
N ASP A 153 -31.82 -7.71 6.23
CA ASP A 153 -33.02 -8.26 5.57
C ASP A 153 -34.24 -7.33 5.65
N GLN A 154 -34.23 -6.33 6.54
CA GLN A 154 -35.35 -5.41 6.76
C GLN A 154 -35.25 -4.10 5.97
N VAL A 155 -34.07 -3.75 5.44
CA VAL A 155 -33.83 -2.53 4.62
C VAL A 155 -33.63 -2.85 3.15
#